data_AF-A0A1G2WAY9-F1
#
_entry.id   AF-A0A1G2WAY9-F1
#
_cell.length_a   1.000
_cell.length_b   1.000
_cell.length_c   1.000
_cell.angle_alpha   90.00
_cell.angle_beta   90.00
_cell.angle_gamma   90.00
#
_symmetry.space_group_name_H-M   'P 1'
#
loop_
_entity.id
_entity.type
_entity.pdbx_description
1 polymer ?
#
loop_
_entity_poly.entity_id
_entity_poly.type
_entity_poly.pdbx_seq_one_letter_code
_entity_poly.pdbx_strand_id
1 'polypeptide(L)'
;MLSRLPTLILGVALSTLAGAAVARDYIVVASTDPAIPRGASYDAGAKAPLAPGRTLTLMHASGDMVRLKGAPGGVAVPTRKAGQAEAERLAVLRTIVAPPERTKAGLYAARARAGVCPEAAGITTLDAIVQVHQGGCTDEAAQALESWMESHPATDG
;
A
#
# COMPACT_ATOMS: atom_id res chain seq x y z
N MET A 1 9.31 -5.55 65.75
CA MET A 1 9.38 -4.39 64.83
C MET A 1 9.90 -4.92 63.50
N LEU A 2 9.02 -5.16 62.52
CA LEU A 2 8.83 -4.28 61.35
C LEU A 2 10.19 -3.96 60.68
N SER A 3 10.51 -4.29 59.43
CA SER A 3 9.66 -4.46 58.24
C SER A 3 10.52 -4.87 57.03
N ARG A 4 9.96 -5.72 56.15
CA ARG A 4 10.01 -5.70 54.67
C ARG A 4 11.26 -6.21 53.91
N LEU A 5 11.20 -7.48 53.49
CA LEU A 5 11.40 -7.89 52.08
C LEU A 5 10.32 -7.18 51.20
N PRO A 6 10.47 -6.95 49.87
CA PRO A 6 10.98 -7.97 48.93
C PRO A 6 11.64 -7.48 47.60
N THR A 7 12.37 -8.39 46.95
CA THR A 7 12.35 -8.64 45.49
C THR A 7 12.85 -7.56 44.51
N LEU A 8 14.15 -7.59 44.24
CA LEU A 8 14.76 -7.14 42.99
C LEU A 8 14.41 -8.15 41.86
N ILE A 9 13.27 -7.98 41.22
CA ILE A 9 13.02 -8.53 39.86
C ILE A 9 13.01 -7.34 38.91
N LEU A 10 14.19 -7.01 38.40
CA LEU A 10 14.34 -6.13 37.24
C LEU A 10 14.18 -6.99 36.00
N GLY A 11 12.93 -7.36 35.71
CA GLY A 11 12.54 -8.13 34.53
C GLY A 11 12.60 -7.26 33.28
N VAL A 12 13.59 -7.54 32.43
CA VAL A 12 13.70 -7.04 31.07
C VAL A 12 12.51 -7.57 30.26
N ALA A 13 11.58 -6.69 29.89
CA ALA A 13 10.54 -7.00 28.90
C ALA A 13 10.11 -5.73 28.16
N LEU A 14 11.05 -5.10 27.44
CA LEU A 14 10.68 -4.26 26.30
C LEU A 14 10.49 -5.20 25.12
N SER A 15 9.32 -5.83 25.09
CA SER A 15 8.82 -6.59 23.96
C SER A 15 8.92 -5.75 22.70
N THR A 16 9.75 -6.23 21.77
CA THR A 16 9.86 -5.81 20.39
C THR A 16 8.47 -5.76 19.76
N LEU A 17 7.86 -4.56 19.70
CA LEU A 17 6.93 -4.20 18.64
C LEU A 17 7.75 -4.01 17.35
N ALA A 18 8.49 -5.06 16.96
CA ALA A 18 8.80 -5.29 15.57
C ALA A 18 7.45 -5.66 14.96
N GLY A 19 6.69 -4.62 14.57
CA GLY A 19 5.57 -4.81 13.67
C GLY A 19 6.14 -5.53 12.47
N ALA A 20 5.96 -6.84 12.41
CA ALA A 20 6.09 -7.57 11.17
C ALA A 20 5.21 -6.79 10.21
N ALA A 21 5.82 -6.12 9.23
CA ALA A 21 5.10 -5.57 8.11
C ALA A 21 4.41 -6.77 7.49
N VAL A 22 3.17 -7.01 7.92
CA VAL A 22 2.35 -8.09 7.41
C VAL A 22 2.18 -7.76 5.95
N ALA A 23 2.96 -8.47 5.13
CA ALA A 23 2.91 -8.44 3.69
C ALA A 23 1.45 -8.61 3.31
N ARG A 24 0.81 -7.49 2.93
CA ARG A 24 -0.53 -7.53 2.36
C ARG A 24 -0.36 -8.01 0.92
N ASP A 25 -1.38 -8.66 0.39
CA ASP A 25 -1.28 -9.26 -0.94
C ASP A 25 -1.85 -8.33 -2.03
N TYR A 26 -2.78 -7.44 -1.64
CA TYR A 26 -3.44 -6.51 -2.54
C TYR A 26 -3.49 -5.08 -1.97
N ILE A 27 -3.44 -4.10 -2.85
CA ILE A 27 -3.71 -2.69 -2.54
C ILE A 27 -4.92 -2.18 -3.32
N VAL A 28 -5.68 -1.28 -2.70
CA VAL A 28 -6.80 -0.59 -3.34
C VAL A 28 -6.26 0.52 -4.23
N VAL A 29 -6.43 0.37 -5.53
CA VAL A 29 -6.03 1.38 -6.53
C VAL A 29 -7.19 2.23 -6.99
N ALA A 30 -8.43 1.76 -6.86
CA ALA A 30 -9.61 2.59 -7.06
C ALA A 30 -10.77 2.06 -6.23
N SER A 31 -11.59 2.94 -5.67
CA SER A 31 -12.80 2.59 -4.93
C SER A 31 -13.90 3.58 -5.27
N THR A 32 -15.11 3.08 -5.46
CA THR A 32 -16.33 3.92 -5.51
C THR A 32 -17.00 4.03 -4.14
N ASP A 33 -16.51 3.32 -3.13
CA ASP A 33 -16.95 3.43 -1.74
C ASP A 33 -16.03 4.40 -0.98
N PRO A 34 -16.55 5.53 -0.46
CA PRO A 34 -15.74 6.50 0.27
C PRO A 34 -15.19 5.96 1.61
N ALA A 35 -15.75 4.87 2.14
CA ALA A 35 -15.23 4.23 3.35
C ALA A 35 -13.92 3.44 3.11
N ILE A 36 -13.59 3.15 1.84
CA ILE A 36 -12.40 2.38 1.48
C ILE A 36 -11.42 3.32 0.75
N PRO A 37 -10.38 3.84 1.45
CA PRO A 37 -9.43 4.76 0.84
C PRO A 37 -8.51 4.05 -0.17
N ARG A 38 -8.04 4.80 -1.18
CA ARG A 38 -6.93 4.35 -2.04
C ARG A 38 -5.69 4.11 -1.19
N GLY A 39 -4.95 3.05 -1.50
CA GLY A 39 -3.81 2.59 -0.70
C GLY A 39 -4.19 1.77 0.54
N ALA A 40 -5.48 1.51 0.80
CA ALA A 40 -5.89 0.46 1.73
C ALA A 40 -5.39 -0.90 1.21
N SER A 41 -5.14 -1.83 2.13
CA SER A 41 -4.45 -3.09 1.80
C SER A 41 -5.18 -4.29 2.40
N TYR A 42 -5.30 -5.36 1.61
CA TYR A 42 -6.00 -6.59 2.00
C TYR A 42 -5.09 -7.82 1.89
N ASP A 43 -5.35 -8.80 2.76
CA ASP A 43 -4.76 -10.14 2.62
C ASP A 43 -5.51 -10.93 1.54
N ALA A 44 -4.81 -11.86 0.89
CA ALA A 44 -5.40 -12.77 -0.05
C ALA A 44 -6.49 -13.62 0.62
N GLY A 45 -7.64 -13.74 -0.04
CA GLY A 45 -8.81 -14.44 0.51
C GLY A 45 -9.53 -13.72 1.65
N ALA A 46 -9.09 -12.51 2.04
CA ALA A 46 -9.81 -11.72 3.04
C ALA A 46 -11.17 -11.25 2.51
N LYS A 47 -12.03 -10.79 3.41
CA LYS A 47 -13.31 -10.19 3.05
C LYS A 47 -13.19 -8.66 3.05
N ALA A 48 -13.36 -8.04 1.88
CA ALA A 48 -13.45 -6.60 1.77
C ALA A 48 -14.89 -6.15 2.08
N PRO A 49 -15.11 -5.20 3.01
CA PRO A 49 -16.44 -4.71 3.37
C PRO A 49 -16.99 -3.75 2.31
N LEU A 50 -17.20 -4.25 1.10
CA LEU A 50 -17.69 -3.48 -0.05
C LEU A 50 -19.21 -3.59 -0.16
N ALA A 51 -19.91 -2.46 -0.04
CA ALA A 51 -21.36 -2.41 -0.11
C ALA A 51 -21.90 -2.76 -1.53
N PRO A 52 -23.11 -3.33 -1.64
CA PRO A 52 -23.75 -3.60 -2.93
C PRO A 52 -23.79 -2.38 -3.85
N GLY A 53 -23.58 -2.59 -5.15
CA GLY A 53 -23.56 -1.51 -6.15
C GLY A 53 -22.29 -0.65 -6.14
N ARG A 54 -21.35 -0.90 -5.22
CA ARG A 54 -20.00 -0.34 -5.26
C ARG A 54 -19.04 -1.28 -5.99
N THR A 55 -17.94 -0.71 -6.43
CA THR A 55 -16.83 -1.39 -7.08
C THR A 55 -15.51 -1.01 -6.40
N LEU A 56 -14.60 -1.98 -6.36
CA LEU A 56 -13.27 -1.86 -5.81
C LEU A 56 -12.29 -2.44 -6.83
N THR A 57 -11.25 -1.69 -7.18
CA THR A 57 -10.15 -2.21 -8.00
C THR A 57 -8.96 -2.44 -7.11
N LEU A 58 -8.50 -3.69 -7.08
CA LEU A 58 -7.35 -4.15 -6.34
C LEU A 58 -6.18 -4.38 -7.30
N MET A 59 -4.97 -4.07 -6.86
CA MET A 59 -3.73 -4.38 -7.55
C MET A 59 -2.90 -5.34 -6.69
N HIS A 60 -2.44 -6.43 -7.30
CA HIS A 60 -1.42 -7.31 -6.76
C HIS A 60 -0.02 -6.79 -7.12
N ALA A 61 1.01 -7.18 -6.39
CA ALA A 61 2.37 -6.68 -6.61
C ALA A 61 3.03 -7.12 -7.93
N SER A 62 2.41 -8.07 -8.64
CA SER A 62 2.77 -8.47 -10.00
C SER A 62 2.30 -7.47 -11.05
N GLY A 63 1.37 -6.57 -10.69
CA GLY A 63 0.63 -5.72 -11.63
C GLY A 63 -0.75 -6.28 -12.00
N ASP A 64 -1.12 -7.47 -11.53
CA ASP A 64 -2.47 -7.99 -11.79
C ASP A 64 -3.50 -7.08 -11.12
N MET A 65 -4.44 -6.56 -11.91
CA MET A 65 -5.54 -5.74 -11.40
C MET A 65 -6.86 -6.50 -11.51
N VAL A 66 -7.62 -6.50 -10.42
CA VAL A 66 -8.92 -7.17 -10.32
C VAL A 66 -9.96 -6.16 -9.86
N ARG A 67 -11.08 -6.10 -10.58
CA ARG A 67 -12.24 -5.31 -10.22
C ARG A 67 -13.28 -6.19 -9.54
N LEU A 68 -13.55 -5.90 -8.28
CA LEU A 68 -14.54 -6.57 -7.46
C LEU A 68 -15.83 -5.76 -7.42
N LYS A 69 -16.97 -6.47 -7.48
CA LYS A 69 -18.30 -5.90 -7.30
C LYS A 69 -18.80 -6.17 -5.88
N GLY A 70 -19.34 -5.13 -5.25
CA GLY A 70 -19.84 -5.21 -3.90
C GLY A 70 -21.07 -6.09 -3.78
N ALA A 71 -21.17 -6.80 -2.66
CA ALA A 71 -22.22 -7.76 -2.39
C ALA A 71 -22.73 -7.61 -0.94
N PRO A 72 -23.95 -8.06 -0.63
CA PRO A 72 -24.46 -8.06 0.73
C PRO A 72 -23.52 -8.86 1.64
N GLY A 73 -22.92 -8.18 2.62
CA GLY A 73 -21.94 -8.76 3.54
C GLY A 73 -20.48 -8.64 3.11
N GLY A 74 -20.16 -8.00 1.98
CA GLY A 74 -18.79 -7.80 1.49
C GLY A 74 -18.37 -8.82 0.43
N VAL A 75 -17.23 -8.55 -0.23
CA VAL A 75 -16.71 -9.33 -1.36
C VAL A 75 -15.41 -10.04 -0.94
N ALA A 76 -15.19 -11.24 -1.48
CA ALA A 76 -13.95 -11.98 -1.25
C ALA A 76 -12.83 -11.39 -2.12
N VAL A 77 -11.69 -11.11 -1.49
CA VAL A 77 -10.45 -10.73 -2.17
C VAL A 77 -9.85 -11.98 -2.82
N PRO A 78 -9.22 -11.87 -4.01
CA PRO A 78 -8.58 -13.02 -4.65
C PRO A 78 -7.59 -13.74 -3.73
N THR A 79 -7.45 -15.05 -3.91
CA THR A 79 -6.69 -15.93 -3.00
C THR A 79 -5.20 -16.04 -3.33
N ARG A 80 -4.76 -15.44 -4.44
CA ARG A 80 -3.34 -15.41 -4.81
C ARG A 80 -2.56 -14.58 -3.80
N LYS A 81 -1.52 -15.19 -3.24
CA LYS A 81 -0.59 -14.58 -2.28
C LYS A 81 0.63 -13.98 -2.99
N ALA A 82 1.15 -12.91 -2.42
CA ALA A 82 2.42 -12.32 -2.80
C ALA A 82 3.59 -13.11 -2.19
N GLY A 83 4.64 -13.32 -2.97
CA GLY A 83 5.95 -13.74 -2.46
C GLY A 83 6.65 -12.60 -1.69
N GLN A 84 7.80 -12.88 -1.08
CA GLN A 84 8.52 -11.90 -0.26
C GLN A 84 8.96 -10.65 -1.05
N ALA A 85 9.54 -10.83 -2.24
CA ALA A 85 9.94 -9.71 -3.10
C ALA A 85 8.73 -8.89 -3.62
N GLU A 86 7.62 -9.58 -3.87
CA GLU A 86 6.36 -8.95 -4.26
C GLU A 86 5.79 -8.09 -3.10
N ALA A 87 5.87 -8.58 -1.86
CA ALA A 87 5.42 -7.83 -0.69
C ALA A 87 6.20 -6.52 -0.48
N GLU A 88 7.52 -6.53 -0.66
CA GLU A 88 8.36 -5.32 -0.57
C GLU A 88 7.99 -4.30 -1.65
N ARG A 89 7.80 -4.76 -2.90
CA ARG A 89 7.32 -3.91 -3.99
C ARG A 89 5.95 -3.33 -3.68
N LEU A 90 5.03 -4.13 -3.14
CA LEU A 90 3.68 -3.70 -2.79
C LEU A 90 3.68 -2.61 -1.70
N ALA A 91 4.60 -2.68 -0.73
CA ALA A 91 4.75 -1.64 0.28
C ALA A 91 5.13 -0.29 -0.32
N VAL A 92 5.99 -0.28 -1.35
CA VAL A 92 6.33 0.93 -2.10
C VAL A 92 5.14 1.41 -2.93
N LEU A 93 4.53 0.53 -3.73
CA LEU A 93 3.35 0.87 -4.55
C LEU A 93 2.20 1.42 -3.71
N ARG A 94 1.96 0.86 -2.52
CA ARG A 94 0.99 1.38 -1.56
C ARG A 94 1.25 2.83 -1.21
N THR A 95 2.52 3.20 -1.01
CA THR A 95 2.91 4.57 -0.66
C THR A 95 2.72 5.53 -1.82
N ILE A 96 2.90 5.06 -3.05
CA ILE A 96 2.64 5.83 -4.28
C ILE A 96 1.13 6.03 -4.51
N VAL A 97 0.34 4.98 -4.29
CA VAL A 97 -1.13 4.99 -4.52
C VAL A 97 -1.89 5.71 -3.39
N ALA A 98 -1.37 5.65 -2.16
CA ALA A 98 -1.96 6.38 -1.06
C ALA A 98 -1.94 7.88 -1.37
N PRO A 99 -3.03 8.61 -1.09
CA PRO A 99 -3.05 10.05 -1.31
C PRO A 99 -1.88 10.68 -0.54
N PRO A 100 -1.12 11.61 -1.15
CA PRO A 100 0.02 12.21 -0.48
C PRO A 100 -0.50 12.96 0.74
N GLU A 101 -0.08 12.54 1.93
CA GLU A 101 -0.23 13.32 3.15
C GLU A 101 0.62 14.58 2.99
N ARG A 102 0.03 15.63 2.38
CA ARG A 102 0.69 16.91 2.07
C ARG A 102 0.93 17.69 3.36
N THR A 103 1.77 17.17 4.23
CA THR A 103 2.34 17.91 5.35
C THR A 103 3.36 18.89 4.79
N LYS A 104 3.38 20.12 5.32
CA LYS A 104 4.32 21.16 4.86
C LYS A 104 5.78 20.67 4.92
N ALA A 105 6.15 19.88 5.93
CA ALA A 105 7.47 19.28 6.07
C ALA A 105 7.79 18.25 4.96
N GLY A 106 6.82 17.42 4.56
CA GLY A 106 6.96 16.48 3.45
C GLY A 106 7.16 17.17 2.10
N LEU A 107 6.46 18.29 1.87
CA LEU A 107 6.63 19.13 0.67
C LEU A 107 8.06 19.71 0.54
N TYR A 108 8.64 20.21 1.64
CA TYR A 108 10.02 20.70 1.62
C TYR A 108 11.04 19.57 1.47
N ALA A 109 10.82 18.42 2.11
CA ALA A 109 11.71 17.26 2.01
C ALA A 109 11.68 16.59 0.61
N ALA A 110 10.51 16.50 -0.02
CA ALA A 110 10.36 16.02 -1.39
C ALA A 110 11.09 16.95 -2.37
N ARG A 111 10.92 18.27 -2.22
CA ARG A 111 11.59 19.26 -3.07
C ARG A 111 13.12 19.30 -2.86
N ALA A 112 13.60 19.02 -1.65
CA ALA A 112 15.04 18.98 -1.35
C ALA A 112 15.75 17.71 -1.89
N ARG A 113 15.00 16.63 -2.17
CA ARG A 113 15.50 15.39 -2.78
C ARG A 113 15.22 15.28 -4.28
N ALA A 114 14.41 16.18 -4.83
CA ALA A 114 14.12 16.27 -6.24
C ALA A 114 15.36 16.73 -7.01
N GLY A 115 16.15 15.77 -7.49
CA GLY A 115 17.10 15.98 -8.58
C GLY A 115 16.36 16.21 -9.91
N VAL A 116 17.05 15.99 -11.03
CA VAL A 116 16.39 15.95 -12.34
C VAL A 116 15.53 14.69 -12.40
N CYS A 117 14.21 14.84 -12.27
CA CYS A 117 13.27 13.73 -12.38
C CYS A 117 13.03 13.37 -13.85
N PRO A 118 12.99 12.07 -14.20
CA PRO A 118 12.65 11.65 -15.55
C PRO A 118 11.20 11.99 -15.87
N GLU A 119 10.90 12.21 -17.15
CA GLU A 119 9.54 12.42 -17.62
C GLU A 119 8.67 11.18 -17.34
N ALA A 120 7.50 11.39 -16.74
CA ALA A 120 6.58 10.32 -16.36
C ALA A 120 6.16 9.43 -17.56
N ALA A 121 5.96 10.02 -18.74
CA ALA A 121 5.54 9.29 -19.95
C ALA A 121 6.57 8.26 -20.43
N GLY A 122 7.86 8.42 -20.08
CA GLY A 122 8.91 7.46 -20.38
C GLY A 122 8.97 6.27 -19.42
N ILE A 123 8.22 6.30 -18.32
CA ILE A 123 8.25 5.28 -17.26
C ILE A 123 7.10 4.31 -17.46
N THR A 124 7.39 3.17 -18.11
CA THR A 124 6.35 2.23 -18.56
C THR A 124 6.30 0.91 -17.79
N THR A 125 7.16 0.72 -16.79
CA THR A 125 7.23 -0.51 -15.99
C THR A 125 7.07 -0.22 -14.50
N LEU A 126 6.42 -1.14 -13.76
CA LEU A 126 6.22 -1.00 -12.32
C LEU A 126 7.54 -0.90 -11.53
N ASP A 127 8.57 -1.66 -11.93
CA ASP A 127 9.87 -1.57 -11.29
C ASP A 127 10.53 -0.20 -11.52
N ALA A 128 10.42 0.37 -12.73
CA ALA A 128 10.92 1.72 -12.99
C ALA A 128 10.14 2.79 -12.19
N ILE A 129 8.81 2.65 -12.07
CA ILE A 129 7.97 3.52 -11.22
C ILE A 129 8.46 3.49 -9.77
N VAL A 130 8.70 2.29 -9.24
CA VAL A 130 9.20 2.08 -7.88
C VAL A 130 10.59 2.70 -7.69
N GLN A 131 11.49 2.51 -8.65
CA GLN A 131 12.83 3.12 -8.62
C GLN A 131 12.78 4.65 -8.63
N VAL A 132 11.92 5.25 -9.46
CA VAL A 132 11.74 6.71 -9.55
C VAL A 132 11.17 7.27 -8.24
N HIS A 133 10.22 6.58 -7.62
CA HIS A 133 9.71 6.95 -6.31
C HIS A 133 10.80 6.89 -5.22
N GLN A 134 11.60 5.82 -5.18
CA GLN A 134 12.71 5.68 -4.23
C GLN A 134 13.81 6.74 -4.47
N GLY A 135 13.98 7.19 -5.71
CA GLY A 135 14.84 8.31 -6.07
C GLY A 135 14.33 9.69 -5.60
N GLY A 136 13.13 9.77 -5.04
CA GLY A 136 12.54 11.00 -4.50
C GLY A 136 11.61 11.74 -5.46
N CYS A 137 11.41 11.22 -6.68
CA CYS A 137 10.50 11.78 -7.70
C CYS A 137 9.08 11.24 -7.50
N THR A 138 8.44 11.66 -6.42
CA THR A 138 7.15 11.10 -5.99
C THR A 138 6.00 11.44 -6.93
N ASP A 139 6.00 12.66 -7.49
CA ASP A 139 4.93 13.14 -8.35
C ASP A 139 4.98 12.48 -9.75
N GLU A 140 6.18 12.30 -10.31
CA GLU A 140 6.40 11.61 -11.57
C GLU A 140 6.09 10.12 -11.46
N ALA A 141 6.48 9.49 -10.35
CA ALA A 141 6.14 8.10 -10.09
C ALA A 141 4.62 7.88 -9.95
N ALA A 142 3.92 8.80 -9.29
CA ALA A 142 2.46 8.75 -9.18
C ALA A 142 1.78 8.91 -10.53
N GLN A 143 2.22 9.88 -11.35
CA GLN A 143 1.68 10.09 -12.71
C GLN A 143 1.92 8.88 -13.61
N ALA A 144 3.14 8.34 -13.61
CA ALA A 144 3.48 7.14 -14.37
C ALA A 144 2.65 5.93 -13.94
N LEU A 145 2.39 5.77 -12.64
CA LEU A 145 1.54 4.68 -12.14
C LEU A 145 0.09 4.81 -12.60
N GLU A 146 -0.48 6.02 -12.61
CA GLU A 146 -1.83 6.23 -13.14
C GLU A 146 -1.90 5.89 -14.63
N SER A 147 -0.97 6.37 -15.46
CA SER A 147 -0.91 6.02 -16.89
C SER A 147 -0.69 4.52 -17.12
N TRP A 148 0.09 3.87 -16.25
CA TRP A 148 0.27 2.42 -16.29
C TRP A 148 -1.04 1.68 -16.00
N MET A 149 -1.82 2.12 -15.00
CA MET A 149 -3.11 1.52 -14.67
C MET A 149 -4.17 1.75 -15.76
N GLU A 150 -4.14 2.89 -16.43
CA GLU A 150 -5.03 3.18 -17.57
C GLU A 150 -4.76 2.27 -18.78
N SER A 151 -3.48 1.92 -19.00
CA SER A 151 -3.07 1.02 -20.09
C SER A 151 -3.24 -0.47 -19.77
N HIS A 152 -3.44 -0.82 -18.49
CA HIS A 152 -3.61 -2.21 -18.03
C HIS A 152 -4.99 -2.38 -17.39
N PRO A 153 -6.06 -2.69 -18.15
CA PRO A 153 -7.40 -2.77 -17.60
C PRO A 153 -7.53 -3.89 -16.56
N ALA A 154 -8.26 -3.60 -15.48
CA ALA A 154 -8.58 -4.60 -14.47
C ALA A 154 -9.49 -5.69 -15.04
N THR A 155 -9.21 -6.94 -14.66
CA THR A 155 -10.09 -8.08 -14.98
C THR A 155 -11.26 -8.10 -14.00
N ASP A 156 -12.47 -8.41 -14.47
CA ASP A 156 -13.62 -8.59 -13.60
C ASP A 156 -13.44 -9.86 -12.75
N GLY A 157 -13.49 -9.72 -11.43
CA GLY A 157 -13.37 -10.80 -10.45
C GLY A 157 -14.60 -11.02 -9.59
#